data_AF-A0A165I8Q4-F1
#
_entry.id   AF-A0A165I8Q4-F1
#
_cell.length_a   1.000
_cell.length_b   1.000
_cell.length_c   1.000
_cell.angle_alpha   90.00
_cell.angle_beta   90.00
_cell.angle_gamma   90.00
#
_symmetry.space_group_name_H-M   'P 1'
#
loop_
_entity.id
_entity.type
_entity.pdbx_description
1 polymer ?
#
loop_
_entity_poly.entity_id
_entity_poly.type
_entity_poly.pdbx_seq_one_letter_code
_entity_poly.pdbx_strand_id
1 'polypeptide(L)'
;MELFYSSYTAQQLYHQHLVISWMEELVHECQSSPGFRSHFLPDFIRMRVVANGPDWVLRVLKTPQQWKTLTPVVGIVGNDPAGWKSDMQYFFVMTGLPPGITPIVAASAEPDLQCWKCTARPGARLWNQENWGYLPLNLRLDESFAHWLPGSLNANRYEQSLLFHYLGIADPNAPRHTDLLAKKRTAVEYLKPAALMTMPRMMQALCDLDPRPQNARDADSVPVGPDEFGGVTSKSLLCQECLAKMVMARLWVWWQREKDEKSKTELDKGNCWFGYECILQGFKADHASRLNVCRHCAASCFTVLT
;
A
#
# COMPACT_ATOMS: atom_id res chain seq x y z
N MET A 1 -27.03 -37.28 6.07
CA MET A 1 -25.96 -36.27 6.21
C MET A 1 -26.55 -34.98 5.67
N GLU A 2 -26.93 -34.05 6.55
CA GLU A 2 -27.41 -32.73 6.12
C GLU A 2 -26.22 -31.96 5.57
N LEU A 3 -26.32 -31.49 4.33
CA LEU A 3 -25.34 -30.55 3.80
C LEU A 3 -25.49 -29.24 4.58
N PHE A 4 -24.39 -28.64 5.03
CA PHE A 4 -24.39 -27.40 5.84
C PHE A 4 -25.19 -26.25 5.20
N TYR A 5 -25.34 -26.27 3.87
CA TYR A 5 -26.05 -25.28 3.08
C TYR A 5 -27.43 -25.72 2.58
N SER A 6 -27.95 -26.86 3.03
CA SER A 6 -29.25 -27.39 2.55
C SER A 6 -30.44 -26.48 2.85
N SER A 7 -30.30 -25.57 3.82
CA SER A 7 -31.32 -24.60 4.22
C SER A 7 -31.27 -23.27 3.46
N TYR A 8 -30.29 -23.06 2.58
CA TYR A 8 -30.12 -21.81 1.83
C TYR A 8 -30.55 -21.96 0.38
N THR A 9 -31.19 -20.91 -0.15
CA THR A 9 -31.38 -20.77 -1.60
C THR A 9 -30.04 -20.44 -2.28
N ALA A 10 -29.94 -20.73 -3.59
CA ALA A 10 -28.75 -20.38 -4.38
C ALA A 10 -28.41 -18.87 -4.32
N GLN A 11 -29.42 -18.00 -4.29
CA GLN A 11 -29.22 -16.55 -4.15
C GLN A 11 -28.64 -16.18 -2.78
N GLN A 12 -29.12 -16.80 -1.69
CA GLN A 12 -28.60 -16.55 -0.35
C GLN A 12 -27.15 -17.02 -0.22
N LEU A 13 -26.79 -18.17 -0.79
CA LEU A 13 -25.40 -18.64 -0.86
C LEU A 13 -24.52 -17.67 -1.65
N TYR A 14 -24.98 -17.23 -2.83
CA TYR A 14 -24.27 -16.24 -3.63
C TYR A 14 -24.02 -14.93 -2.85
N HIS A 15 -25.05 -14.39 -2.20
CA HIS A 15 -24.93 -13.19 -1.35
C HIS A 15 -23.94 -13.39 -0.20
N GLN A 16 -24.01 -14.52 0.49
CA GLN A 16 -23.11 -14.83 1.60
C GLN A 16 -21.65 -14.92 1.13
N HIS A 17 -21.39 -15.55 -0.02
CA HIS A 17 -20.05 -15.61 -0.61
C HIS A 17 -19.55 -14.25 -1.09
N LEU A 18 -20.41 -13.35 -1.58
CA LEU A 18 -20.05 -11.98 -1.90
C LEU A 18 -19.61 -11.21 -0.64
N VAL A 19 -20.38 -11.30 0.45
CA VAL A 19 -20.04 -10.64 1.73
C VAL A 19 -18.73 -11.19 2.29
N ILE A 20 -18.52 -12.51 2.24
CA ILE A 20 -17.26 -13.14 2.68
C ILE A 20 -16.08 -12.65 1.84
N SER A 21 -16.23 -12.56 0.52
CA SER A 21 -15.15 -12.11 -0.38
C SER A 21 -14.82 -10.63 -0.14
N TRP A 22 -15.83 -9.79 0.07
CA TRP A 22 -15.64 -8.39 0.47
C TRP A 22 -14.89 -8.26 1.81
N MET A 23 -15.26 -9.03 2.82
CA MET A 23 -14.57 -9.04 4.12
C MET A 23 -13.12 -9.54 4.00
N GLU A 24 -12.88 -10.56 3.18
CA GLU A 24 -11.54 -11.08 2.86
C GLU A 24 -10.67 -10.01 2.19
N GLU A 25 -11.19 -9.29 1.21
CA GLU A 25 -10.51 -8.16 0.56
C GLU A 25 -10.12 -7.08 1.57
N LEU A 26 -11.03 -6.69 2.47
CA LEU A 26 -10.74 -5.68 3.51
C LEU A 26 -9.62 -6.12 4.46
N VAL A 27 -9.59 -7.39 4.86
CA VAL A 27 -8.52 -7.91 5.71
C VAL A 27 -7.20 -7.99 4.95
N HIS A 28 -7.22 -8.36 3.66
CA HIS A 28 -6.03 -8.33 2.82
C HIS A 28 -5.46 -6.92 2.65
N GLU A 29 -6.31 -5.90 2.54
CA GLU A 29 -5.84 -4.51 2.53
C GLU A 29 -5.15 -4.09 3.82
N CYS A 30 -5.41 -4.73 4.95
CA CYS A 30 -4.70 -4.46 6.19
C CYS A 30 -3.36 -5.22 6.30
N GLN A 31 -3.04 -6.10 5.34
CA GLN A 31 -1.77 -6.83 5.27
C GLN A 31 -0.79 -6.02 4.41
N SER A 32 0.32 -5.59 5.01
CA SER A 32 1.26 -4.60 4.47
C SER A 32 1.70 -4.81 3.00
N SER A 33 1.67 -3.69 2.24
CA SER A 33 2.27 -3.34 0.92
C SER A 33 2.23 -4.37 -0.24
N PRO A 34 1.84 -3.95 -1.47
CA PRO A 34 1.70 -4.83 -2.65
C PRO A 34 2.99 -5.51 -3.14
N GLY A 35 4.15 -5.19 -2.56
CA GLY A 35 5.45 -5.81 -2.90
C GLY A 35 5.85 -7.01 -2.03
N PHE A 36 5.23 -7.22 -0.88
CA PHE A 36 5.55 -8.35 0.02
C PHE A 36 4.38 -9.34 0.03
N ARG A 37 4.16 -10.02 -1.10
CA ARG A 37 3.41 -11.27 -1.06
C ARG A 37 4.24 -12.26 -0.25
N SER A 38 4.00 -12.29 1.05
CA SER A 38 4.41 -13.42 1.87
C SER A 38 3.76 -14.65 1.24
N HIS A 39 4.55 -15.40 0.47
CA HIS A 39 4.17 -16.71 -0.05
C HIS A 39 3.81 -17.70 1.08
N PHE A 40 3.96 -17.31 2.35
CA PHE A 40 3.82 -18.18 3.50
C PHE A 40 2.47 -18.07 4.23
N LEU A 41 1.61 -17.07 3.98
CA LEU A 41 0.31 -16.96 4.70
C LEU A 41 -0.92 -16.42 3.91
N PRO A 42 -1.13 -16.62 2.59
CA PRO A 42 -2.41 -16.21 1.96
C PRO A 42 -3.57 -17.17 2.29
N ASP A 43 -3.27 -18.44 2.58
CA ASP A 43 -4.19 -19.54 2.26
C ASP A 43 -5.37 -19.77 3.23
N PHE A 44 -5.51 -18.95 4.28
CA PHE A 44 -6.58 -19.12 5.28
C PHE A 44 -7.35 -17.85 5.63
N ILE A 45 -7.12 -16.71 4.97
CA ILE A 45 -7.79 -15.44 5.34
C ILE A 45 -9.31 -15.57 5.20
N ARG A 46 -9.81 -16.13 4.10
CA ARG A 46 -11.24 -16.42 3.93
C ARG A 46 -11.84 -17.20 5.09
N MET A 47 -11.20 -18.30 5.48
CA MET A 47 -11.70 -19.17 6.55
C MET A 47 -11.57 -18.52 7.93
N ARG A 48 -10.52 -17.74 8.16
CA ARG A 48 -10.37 -16.93 9.36
C ARG A 48 -11.46 -15.86 9.46
N VAL A 49 -11.80 -15.20 8.36
CA VAL A 49 -12.91 -14.23 8.29
C VAL A 49 -14.24 -14.91 8.62
N VAL A 50 -14.50 -16.09 8.04
CA VAL A 50 -15.72 -16.86 8.32
C VAL A 50 -15.79 -17.28 9.79
N ALA A 51 -14.70 -17.80 10.35
CA ALA A 51 -14.65 -18.31 11.72
C ALA A 51 -14.74 -17.20 12.79
N ASN A 52 -14.17 -16.03 12.52
CA ASN A 52 -14.14 -14.92 13.48
C ASN A 52 -15.33 -13.95 13.29
N GLY A 53 -15.96 -13.93 12.12
CA GLY A 53 -17.16 -13.13 11.85
C GLY A 53 -16.91 -11.62 11.59
N PRO A 54 -17.97 -10.84 11.29
CA PRO A 54 -17.86 -9.45 10.84
C PRO A 54 -17.36 -8.48 11.92
N ASP A 55 -17.65 -8.71 13.20
CA ASP A 55 -17.15 -7.87 14.31
C ASP A 55 -15.62 -7.87 14.40
N TRP A 56 -15.00 -8.97 13.97
CA TRP A 56 -13.55 -9.08 13.89
C TRP A 56 -12.98 -8.33 12.69
N VAL A 57 -13.66 -8.35 11.54
CA VAL A 57 -13.29 -7.51 10.39
C VAL A 57 -13.34 -6.05 10.80
N LEU A 58 -14.39 -5.59 11.49
CA LEU A 58 -14.49 -4.23 12.00
C LEU A 58 -13.34 -3.88 12.97
N ARG A 59 -12.91 -4.82 13.80
CA ARG A 59 -11.75 -4.66 14.67
C ARG A 59 -10.45 -4.48 13.89
N VAL A 60 -10.22 -5.32 12.87
CA VAL A 60 -9.07 -5.19 11.94
C VAL A 60 -9.13 -3.87 11.16
N LEU A 61 -10.32 -3.39 10.77
CA LEU A 61 -10.49 -2.09 10.12
C LEU A 61 -10.06 -0.94 11.03
N LYS A 62 -10.45 -0.99 12.32
CA LYS A 62 -10.12 0.02 13.33
C LYS A 62 -8.68 -0.06 13.79
N THR A 63 -8.09 -1.25 13.79
CA THR A 63 -6.73 -1.52 14.27
C THR A 63 -6.08 -2.57 13.37
N PRO A 64 -5.46 -2.16 12.24
CA PRO A 64 -4.94 -3.07 11.21
C PRO A 64 -4.09 -4.21 11.75
N GLN A 65 -3.26 -3.96 12.75
CA GLN A 65 -2.35 -4.94 13.38
C GLN A 65 -3.07 -6.17 13.96
N GLN A 66 -4.36 -6.05 14.29
CA GLN A 66 -5.19 -7.14 14.81
C GLN A 66 -5.49 -8.22 13.75
N TRP A 67 -5.13 -8.03 12.48
CA TRP A 67 -5.25 -9.11 11.49
C TRP A 67 -4.44 -10.36 11.90
N LYS A 68 -3.33 -10.16 12.64
CA LYS A 68 -2.47 -11.25 13.14
C LYS A 68 -3.13 -12.09 14.23
N THR A 69 -4.14 -11.55 14.90
CA THR A 69 -4.87 -12.24 15.98
C THR A 69 -6.08 -13.01 15.47
N LEU A 70 -6.30 -13.06 14.15
CA LEU A 70 -7.33 -13.89 13.55
C LEU A 70 -7.07 -15.36 13.90
N THR A 71 -7.99 -15.94 14.68
CA THR A 71 -7.86 -17.30 15.20
C THR A 71 -7.64 -18.28 14.05
N PRO A 72 -6.55 -19.07 14.06
CA PRO A 72 -6.37 -20.12 13.07
C PRO A 72 -7.52 -21.11 13.19
N VAL A 73 -8.08 -21.51 12.05
CA VAL A 73 -9.08 -22.58 12.00
C VAL A 73 -8.36 -23.87 12.37
N VAL A 74 -8.76 -24.50 13.48
CA VAL A 74 -8.18 -25.76 13.95
C VAL A 74 -8.71 -26.88 13.05
N GLY A 75 -7.84 -27.45 12.21
CA GLY A 75 -8.16 -28.55 11.30
C GLY A 75 -7.60 -28.33 9.89
N ILE A 76 -7.17 -29.42 9.23
CA ILE A 76 -6.72 -29.38 7.83
C ILE A 76 -7.96 -29.31 6.94
N VAL A 77 -8.47 -28.11 6.70
CA VAL A 77 -9.36 -27.89 5.55
C VAL A 77 -8.44 -27.61 4.38
N GLY A 78 -8.38 -28.52 3.41
CA GLY A 78 -7.57 -28.35 2.21
C GLY A 78 -7.94 -27.04 1.51
N ASN A 79 -6.93 -26.23 1.20
CA ASN A 79 -7.09 -25.01 0.44
C ASN A 79 -7.39 -25.37 -1.02
N ASP A 80 -8.68 -25.42 -1.37
CA ASP A 80 -9.08 -25.18 -2.75
C ASP A 80 -9.69 -23.77 -2.84
N PRO A 81 -8.89 -22.76 -3.21
CA PRO A 81 -9.39 -21.38 -3.34
C PRO A 81 -10.42 -21.25 -4.47
N ALA A 82 -10.53 -22.26 -5.33
CA ALA A 82 -11.56 -22.43 -6.34
C ALA A 82 -12.60 -23.51 -5.99
N GLY A 83 -12.49 -24.18 -4.84
CA GLY A 83 -13.34 -25.34 -4.50
C GLY A 83 -14.81 -24.94 -4.39
N TRP A 84 -15.06 -23.76 -3.84
CA TRP A 84 -16.39 -23.17 -3.83
C TRP A 84 -16.92 -22.87 -5.24
N LYS A 85 -16.05 -22.57 -6.24
CA LYS A 85 -16.49 -22.40 -7.64
C LYS A 85 -16.95 -23.72 -8.21
N SER A 86 -16.25 -24.81 -7.90
CA SER A 86 -16.64 -26.17 -8.28
C SER A 86 -17.95 -26.59 -7.58
N ASP A 87 -18.12 -26.25 -6.30
CA ASP A 87 -19.34 -26.51 -5.53
C ASP A 87 -20.53 -25.69 -6.06
N MET A 88 -20.31 -24.41 -6.38
CA MET A 88 -21.29 -23.53 -7.03
C MET A 88 -21.63 -24.02 -8.44
N GLN A 89 -20.65 -24.44 -9.24
CA GLN A 89 -20.88 -25.01 -10.57
C GLN A 89 -21.74 -26.26 -10.46
N TYR A 90 -21.45 -27.16 -9.52
CA TYR A 90 -22.27 -28.35 -9.28
C TYR A 90 -23.70 -27.98 -8.87
N PHE A 91 -23.87 -27.00 -7.97
CA PHE A 91 -25.19 -26.51 -7.56
C PHE A 91 -25.96 -25.85 -8.71
N PHE A 92 -25.32 -24.99 -9.51
CA PHE A 92 -25.95 -24.31 -10.64
C PHE A 92 -26.26 -25.24 -11.80
N VAL A 93 -25.45 -26.29 -12.02
CA VAL A 93 -25.73 -27.36 -12.99
C VAL A 93 -26.91 -28.23 -12.54
N MET A 94 -27.02 -28.52 -11.24
CA MET A 94 -28.10 -29.35 -10.69
C MET A 94 -29.44 -28.63 -10.55
N THR A 95 -29.44 -27.33 -10.26
CA THR A 95 -30.67 -26.58 -9.92
C THR A 95 -31.11 -25.58 -10.99
N GLY A 96 -30.29 -25.40 -12.04
CA GLY A 96 -30.44 -24.29 -12.98
C GLY A 96 -30.10 -22.95 -12.32
N LEU A 97 -29.70 -21.95 -13.12
CA LEU A 97 -29.62 -20.58 -12.60
C LEU A 97 -31.04 -20.08 -12.32
N PRO A 98 -31.38 -19.67 -11.08
CA PRO A 98 -32.66 -19.04 -10.81
C PRO A 98 -32.81 -17.79 -11.69
N PRO A 99 -33.95 -17.62 -12.38
CA PRO A 99 -34.24 -16.36 -13.05
C PRO A 99 -34.27 -15.25 -11.99
N GLY A 100 -33.39 -14.25 -12.13
CA GLY A 100 -33.31 -13.12 -11.19
C GLY A 100 -32.03 -13.03 -10.34
N ILE A 101 -30.96 -13.78 -10.64
CA ILE A 101 -29.63 -13.45 -10.09
C ILE A 101 -29.16 -12.13 -10.72
N THR A 102 -29.51 -11.01 -10.08
CA THR A 102 -28.90 -9.70 -10.33
C THR A 102 -27.63 -9.57 -9.50
N PRO A 103 -26.48 -9.23 -10.10
CA PRO A 103 -25.30 -8.81 -9.35
C PRO A 103 -25.69 -7.67 -8.40
N ILE A 104 -25.34 -7.77 -7.10
CA ILE A 104 -25.65 -6.74 -6.09
C ILE A 104 -25.06 -5.38 -6.47
N VAL A 105 -23.98 -5.37 -7.24
CA VAL A 105 -23.41 -4.14 -7.78
C VAL A 105 -23.90 -3.98 -9.20
N ALA A 106 -25.07 -3.35 -9.37
CA ALA A 106 -25.31 -2.58 -10.57
C ALA A 106 -24.20 -1.53 -10.61
N ALA A 107 -23.23 -1.73 -11.49
CA ALA A 107 -22.26 -0.70 -11.83
C ALA A 107 -23.03 0.62 -12.04
N SER A 108 -22.58 1.69 -11.38
CA SER A 108 -23.02 3.03 -11.76
C SER A 108 -22.94 3.12 -13.28
N ALA A 109 -24.09 3.34 -13.93
CA ALA A 109 -24.23 3.35 -15.38
C ALA A 109 -23.63 4.61 -16.02
N GLU A 110 -22.70 5.29 -15.34
CA GLU A 110 -21.94 6.38 -15.92
C GLU A 110 -20.83 5.78 -16.80
N PRO A 111 -20.93 5.96 -18.14
CA PRO A 111 -20.09 5.27 -19.12
C PRO A 111 -18.59 5.64 -19.03
N ASP A 112 -18.25 6.67 -18.26
CA ASP A 112 -16.90 7.26 -18.20
C ASP A 112 -16.14 6.93 -16.91
N LEU A 113 -16.70 6.12 -16.00
CA LEU A 113 -16.01 5.69 -14.77
C LEU A 113 -14.99 4.58 -15.07
N GLN A 114 -13.83 4.99 -15.59
CA GLN A 114 -12.69 4.10 -15.83
C GLN A 114 -11.40 4.62 -15.20
N CYS A 115 -10.50 3.70 -14.87
CA CYS A 115 -9.15 4.08 -14.43
C CYS A 115 -8.42 4.83 -15.55
N TRP A 116 -7.86 6.00 -15.23
CA TRP A 116 -7.14 6.87 -16.16
C TRP A 116 -5.95 6.15 -16.82
N LYS A 117 -5.23 5.30 -16.08
CA LYS A 117 -4.01 4.63 -16.56
C LYS A 117 -4.29 3.34 -17.30
N CYS A 118 -4.99 2.40 -16.67
CA CYS A 118 -5.17 1.04 -17.21
C CYS A 118 -6.52 0.83 -17.88
N THR A 119 -7.39 1.84 -17.94
CA THR A 119 -8.75 1.76 -18.51
C THR A 119 -9.66 0.71 -17.87
N ALA A 120 -9.34 0.24 -16.66
CA ALA A 120 -10.17 -0.71 -15.93
C ALA A 120 -11.61 -0.16 -15.79
N ARG A 121 -12.58 -1.01 -16.16
CA ARG A 121 -14.02 -0.73 -16.36
C ARG A 121 -14.89 -1.30 -15.21
N PRO A 122 -16.23 -1.05 -15.18
CA PRO A 122 -17.01 -0.96 -13.95
C PRO A 122 -16.95 -2.16 -13.00
N GLY A 123 -16.92 -1.88 -11.70
CA GLY A 123 -16.80 -2.87 -10.61
C GLY A 123 -15.52 -2.70 -9.79
N ALA A 124 -14.48 -2.08 -10.35
CA ALA A 124 -13.30 -1.66 -9.62
C ALA A 124 -13.60 -0.45 -8.72
N ARG A 125 -13.08 -0.45 -7.48
CA ARG A 125 -13.03 0.77 -6.67
C ARG A 125 -12.07 1.76 -7.36
N LEU A 126 -12.56 2.97 -7.61
CA LEU A 126 -11.81 4.05 -8.24
C LEU A 126 -11.69 5.23 -7.27
N TRP A 127 -10.51 5.85 -7.22
CA TRP A 127 -10.22 6.94 -6.31
C TRP A 127 -9.79 8.22 -7.03
N ASN A 128 -10.25 9.36 -6.53
CA ASN A 128 -9.87 10.72 -6.89
C ASN A 128 -10.01 11.64 -5.66
N GLN A 129 -9.82 12.95 -5.84
CA GLN A 129 -9.92 13.94 -4.76
C GLN A 129 -11.23 13.91 -3.95
N GLU A 130 -12.33 13.45 -4.55
CA GLU A 130 -13.65 13.48 -3.91
C GLU A 130 -13.80 12.35 -2.89
N ASN A 131 -13.01 11.29 -3.01
CA ASN A 131 -13.12 10.10 -2.17
C ASN A 131 -11.79 9.61 -1.57
N TRP A 132 -10.73 10.45 -1.57
CA TRP A 132 -9.47 10.13 -0.87
C TRP A 132 -9.62 9.95 0.64
N GLY A 133 -10.75 10.35 1.24
CA GLY A 133 -11.09 9.98 2.62
C GLY A 133 -11.34 8.47 2.80
N TYR A 134 -11.56 7.73 1.71
CA TYR A 134 -11.92 6.31 1.68
C TYR A 134 -10.89 5.49 0.89
N LEU A 135 -9.61 5.90 0.92
CA LEU A 135 -8.52 5.17 0.28
C LEU A 135 -8.42 3.72 0.80
N PRO A 136 -7.78 2.82 0.03
CA PRO A 136 -7.48 1.47 0.48
C PRO A 136 -6.81 1.46 1.85
N LEU A 137 -7.10 0.46 2.67
CA LEU A 137 -6.69 0.49 4.08
C LEU A 137 -5.19 0.32 4.31
N ASN A 138 -4.46 -0.20 3.31
CA ASN A 138 -3.00 -0.22 3.32
C ASN A 138 -2.38 1.16 3.03
N LEU A 139 -3.17 2.14 2.60
CA LEU A 139 -2.71 3.48 2.27
C LEU A 139 -3.21 4.49 3.32
N ARG A 140 -2.72 4.32 4.55
CA ARG A 140 -3.00 5.16 5.72
C ARG A 140 -1.74 5.86 6.20
N LEU A 141 -1.89 7.03 6.81
CA LEU A 141 -0.79 7.71 7.52
C LEU A 141 -0.58 7.08 8.90
N ASP A 142 -0.11 5.85 8.92
CA ASP A 142 0.31 5.13 10.12
C ASP A 142 1.70 4.52 9.92
N GLU A 143 2.14 3.68 10.86
CA GLU A 143 3.43 2.99 10.81
C GLU A 143 3.65 2.16 9.53
N SER A 144 2.58 1.77 8.83
CA SER A 144 2.67 1.01 7.59
C SER A 144 2.96 1.89 6.37
N PHE A 145 2.81 3.21 6.48
CA PHE A 145 2.96 4.15 5.36
C PHE A 145 4.37 4.08 4.73
N ALA A 146 5.40 3.89 5.54
CA ALA A 146 6.77 3.79 5.04
C ALA A 146 7.04 2.53 4.20
N HIS A 147 6.17 1.51 4.24
CA HIS A 147 6.27 0.35 3.35
C HIS A 147 5.98 0.67 1.88
N TRP A 148 5.51 1.88 1.58
CA TRP A 148 5.31 2.39 0.22
C TRP A 148 6.57 3.03 -0.37
N LEU A 149 7.65 3.18 0.41
CA LEU A 149 8.95 3.57 -0.12
C LEU A 149 9.57 2.42 -0.95
N PRO A 150 10.26 2.71 -2.06
CA PRO A 150 10.77 1.68 -2.96
C PRO A 150 12.05 1.00 -2.44
N GLY A 151 12.27 -0.23 -2.90
CA GLY A 151 13.51 -0.97 -2.65
C GLY A 151 13.85 -1.10 -1.17
N SER A 152 15.11 -0.83 -0.82
CA SER A 152 15.61 -0.92 0.55
C SER A 152 15.28 0.32 1.40
N LEU A 153 14.66 1.38 0.85
CA LEU A 153 14.19 2.52 1.64
C LEU A 153 13.09 2.12 2.63
N ASN A 154 12.24 1.16 2.27
CA ASN A 154 11.21 0.65 3.18
C ASN A 154 11.77 -0.11 4.38
N ALA A 155 13.07 -0.40 4.42
CA ALA A 155 13.79 -1.00 5.55
C ALA A 155 14.76 -0.01 6.22
N ASN A 156 14.93 1.17 5.64
CA ASN A 156 15.81 2.20 6.16
C ASN A 156 15.18 2.85 7.40
N ARG A 157 15.58 2.39 8.58
CA ARG A 157 15.06 2.90 9.86
C ARG A 157 15.29 4.39 10.06
N TYR A 158 16.38 4.94 9.54
CA TYR A 158 16.66 6.37 9.66
C TYR A 158 15.66 7.19 8.84
N GLU A 159 15.42 6.80 7.59
CA GLU A 159 14.43 7.45 6.72
C GLU A 159 13.01 7.28 7.23
N GLN A 160 12.65 6.09 7.72
CA GLN A 160 11.35 5.83 8.35
C GLN A 160 11.10 6.75 9.54
N SER A 161 12.05 6.83 10.48
CA SER A 161 11.90 7.67 11.67
C SER A 161 11.77 9.15 11.31
N LEU A 162 12.54 9.64 10.33
CA LEU A 162 12.41 11.02 9.86
C LEU A 162 11.05 11.26 9.18
N LEU A 163 10.59 10.34 8.33
CA LEU A 163 9.30 10.45 7.67
C LEU A 163 8.15 10.43 8.68
N PHE A 164 8.19 9.52 9.66
CA PHE A 164 7.18 9.46 10.71
C PHE A 164 7.17 10.71 11.58
N HIS A 165 8.34 11.20 11.98
CA HIS A 165 8.45 12.47 12.70
C HIS A 165 7.83 13.63 11.91
N TYR A 166 8.15 13.72 10.62
CA TYR A 166 7.61 14.74 9.74
C TYR A 166 6.08 14.66 9.61
N LEU A 167 5.55 13.45 9.44
CA LEU A 167 4.11 13.23 9.25
C LEU A 167 3.32 13.27 10.57
N GLY A 168 3.98 13.36 11.72
CA GLY A 168 3.34 13.27 13.03
C GLY A 168 2.83 11.86 13.36
N ILE A 169 3.43 10.83 12.74
CA ILE A 169 3.11 9.42 12.99
C ILE A 169 3.94 8.94 14.18
N ALA A 170 3.32 8.19 15.11
CA ALA A 170 4.04 7.58 16.21
C ALA A 170 4.99 6.50 15.67
N ASP A 171 6.30 6.67 15.91
CA ASP A 171 7.30 5.67 15.53
C ASP A 171 7.46 4.63 16.65
N PRO A 172 7.04 3.37 16.44
CA PRO A 172 7.15 2.32 17.45
C PRO A 172 8.62 1.92 17.73
N ASN A 173 9.53 2.26 16.83
CA ASN A 173 10.95 1.96 16.93
C ASN A 173 11.79 3.21 17.24
N ALA A 174 11.16 4.33 17.61
CA ALA A 174 11.86 5.55 17.96
C ALA A 174 12.91 5.24 19.04
N PRO A 175 14.21 5.46 18.76
CA PRO A 175 15.22 5.37 19.80
C PRO A 175 14.85 6.38 20.89
N ARG A 176 14.98 6.00 22.17
CA ARG A 176 14.82 6.98 23.25
C ARG A 176 15.76 8.15 22.95
N HIS A 177 15.32 9.39 23.13
CA HIS A 177 16.11 10.58 22.78
C HIS A 177 17.55 10.52 23.35
N THR A 178 17.74 9.82 24.48
CA THR A 178 19.03 9.54 25.14
C THR A 178 20.01 8.68 24.34
N ASP A 179 19.55 7.91 23.36
CA ASP A 179 20.33 6.86 22.69
C ASP A 179 20.80 7.26 21.28
N LEU A 180 20.27 8.39 20.77
CA LEU A 180 20.68 8.94 19.49
C LEU A 180 22.07 9.59 19.58
N LEU A 181 22.95 9.25 18.64
CA LEU A 181 24.18 10.02 18.40
C LEU A 181 23.82 11.49 18.13
N ALA A 182 24.63 12.43 18.62
CA ALA A 182 24.35 13.86 18.55
C ALA A 182 23.92 14.34 17.16
N LYS A 183 24.61 13.91 16.08
CA LYS A 183 24.26 14.25 14.69
C LYS A 183 22.86 13.77 14.26
N LYS A 184 22.37 12.63 14.76
CA LYS A 184 21.02 12.13 14.48
C LYS A 184 19.95 12.93 15.23
N ARG A 185 20.24 13.37 16.46
CA ARG A 185 19.35 14.30 17.21
C ARG A 185 19.17 15.60 16.44
N THR A 186 20.27 16.15 15.95
CA THR A 186 20.29 17.41 15.20
C THR A 186 19.41 17.37 13.94
N ALA A 187 19.45 16.28 13.15
CA ALA A 187 18.61 16.16 11.96
C ALA A 187 17.10 16.10 12.28
N VAL A 188 16.71 15.37 13.33
CA VAL A 188 15.32 15.27 13.80
C VAL A 188 14.85 16.61 14.39
N GLU A 189 15.71 17.31 15.13
CA GLU A 189 15.40 18.62 15.73
C GLU A 189 15.11 19.71 14.70
N TYR A 190 15.72 19.65 13.51
CA TYR A 190 15.55 20.68 12.47
C TYR A 190 14.37 20.42 11.53
N LEU A 191 13.89 19.19 11.41
CA LEU A 191 12.78 18.86 10.53
C LEU A 191 11.45 19.03 11.26
N LYS A 192 10.89 20.26 11.21
CA LYS A 192 9.61 20.55 11.88
C LYS A 192 8.48 19.65 11.33
N PRO A 193 7.66 19.03 12.20
CA PRO A 193 6.51 18.25 11.77
C PRO A 193 5.59 19.05 10.85
N ALA A 194 5.08 18.41 9.81
CA ALA A 194 4.02 18.95 8.98
C ALA A 194 2.77 19.14 9.83
N ALA A 195 2.27 20.36 9.92
CA ALA A 195 1.02 20.63 10.63
C ALA A 195 -0.14 19.88 9.97
N LEU A 196 -0.69 18.89 10.69
CA LEU A 196 -1.92 18.16 10.35
C LEU A 196 -1.89 17.55 8.94
N MET A 197 -0.89 16.71 8.66
CA MET A 197 -0.86 15.92 7.44
C MET A 197 -2.00 14.89 7.43
N THR A 198 -2.73 14.80 6.32
CA THR A 198 -3.82 13.85 6.12
C THR A 198 -3.62 13.10 4.80
N MET A 199 -4.24 11.92 4.64
CA MET A 199 -4.16 11.19 3.37
C MET A 199 -4.59 12.02 2.16
N PRO A 200 -5.71 12.79 2.19
CA PRO A 200 -6.06 13.68 1.09
C PRO A 200 -4.98 14.73 0.76
N ARG A 201 -4.33 15.33 1.78
CA ARG A 201 -3.25 16.30 1.56
C ARG A 201 -2.00 15.63 0.98
N MET A 202 -1.68 14.43 1.44
CA MET A 202 -0.60 13.61 0.89
C MET A 202 -0.88 13.27 -0.58
N MET A 203 -2.07 12.77 -0.90
CA MET A 203 -2.43 12.46 -2.29
C MET A 203 -2.41 13.68 -3.19
N GLN A 204 -2.89 14.83 -2.70
CA GLN A 204 -2.80 16.10 -3.40
C GLN A 204 -1.33 16.46 -3.69
N ALA A 205 -0.45 16.38 -2.70
CA ALA A 205 0.98 16.66 -2.87
C ALA A 205 1.64 15.71 -3.89
N LEU A 206 1.25 14.43 -3.92
CA LEU A 206 1.75 13.47 -4.90
C LEU A 206 1.18 13.73 -6.32
N CYS A 207 -0.06 14.20 -6.44
CA CYS A 207 -0.63 14.60 -7.74
C CYS A 207 0.04 15.86 -8.28
N ASP A 208 0.31 16.86 -7.43
CA ASP A 208 0.92 18.13 -7.79
C ASP A 208 2.44 18.05 -7.99
N LEU A 209 3.05 16.95 -7.55
CA LEU A 209 4.49 16.72 -7.72
C LEU A 209 4.84 16.63 -9.20
N ASP A 210 5.68 17.55 -9.68
CA ASP A 210 6.36 17.40 -10.97
C ASP A 210 7.46 16.34 -10.82
N PRO A 211 7.33 15.14 -11.41
CA PRO A 211 8.30 14.07 -11.23
C PRO A 211 9.62 14.32 -11.97
N ARG A 212 9.76 15.42 -12.73
CA ARG A 212 11.00 15.74 -13.45
C ARG A 212 12.04 16.37 -12.52
N PRO A 213 13.34 16.24 -12.83
CA PRO A 213 14.38 16.92 -12.07
C PRO A 213 14.21 18.44 -12.04
N GLN A 214 14.25 19.05 -10.85
CA GLN A 214 14.11 20.51 -10.69
C GLN A 214 15.44 21.24 -10.52
N ASN A 215 16.50 20.52 -10.18
CA ASN A 215 17.84 21.07 -9.93
C ASN A 215 18.90 19.98 -10.21
N ALA A 216 20.19 20.35 -10.15
CA ALA A 216 21.29 19.42 -10.46
C ALA A 216 21.34 18.21 -9.54
N ARG A 217 20.97 18.39 -8.26
CA ARG A 217 20.91 17.30 -7.27
C ARG A 217 19.74 16.36 -7.54
N ASP A 218 18.57 16.89 -7.92
CA ASP A 218 17.43 16.11 -8.38
C ASP A 218 17.79 15.30 -9.63
N ALA A 219 18.61 15.85 -10.54
CA ALA A 219 18.98 15.18 -11.78
C ALA A 219 19.84 13.93 -11.54
N ASP A 220 20.61 13.91 -10.45
CA ASP A 220 21.33 12.72 -10.00
C ASP A 220 20.42 11.67 -9.36
N SER A 221 19.20 12.07 -8.99
CA SER A 221 18.35 11.35 -8.05
C SER A 221 17.07 10.80 -8.67
N VAL A 222 16.41 11.58 -9.53
CA VAL A 222 15.07 11.37 -10.06
C VAL A 222 15.15 10.92 -11.53
N PRO A 223 14.27 10.03 -12.02
CA PRO A 223 14.23 9.68 -13.43
C PRO A 223 14.14 10.92 -14.34
N VAL A 224 14.85 10.89 -15.47
CA VAL A 224 14.96 12.04 -16.40
C VAL A 224 13.63 12.36 -17.12
N GLY A 225 12.67 11.42 -17.12
CA GLY A 225 11.36 11.57 -17.75
C GLY A 225 10.20 11.64 -16.74
N PRO A 226 8.99 12.06 -17.19
CA PRO A 226 7.81 11.91 -16.35
C PRO A 226 7.63 10.43 -15.97
N ASP A 227 7.14 10.19 -14.75
CA ASP A 227 6.76 8.84 -14.36
C ASP A 227 5.64 8.31 -15.26
N GLU A 228 5.30 7.03 -15.13
CA GLU A 228 4.22 6.43 -15.91
C GLU A 228 2.83 7.05 -15.65
N PHE A 229 2.75 7.98 -14.69
CA PHE A 229 1.57 8.74 -14.28
C PHE A 229 1.62 10.20 -14.74
N GLY A 230 2.50 10.56 -15.67
CA GLY A 230 2.54 11.90 -16.27
C GLY A 230 1.17 12.33 -16.80
N GLY A 231 0.65 13.46 -16.32
CA GLY A 231 -0.69 13.96 -16.67
C GLY A 231 -1.83 13.51 -15.74
N VAL A 232 -1.56 12.65 -14.75
CA VAL A 232 -2.49 12.40 -13.64
C VAL A 232 -2.68 13.67 -12.83
N THR A 233 -3.94 14.02 -12.57
CA THR A 233 -4.33 15.13 -11.71
C THR A 233 -5.16 14.62 -10.54
N SER A 234 -5.48 15.50 -9.59
CA SER A 234 -6.38 15.18 -8.47
C SER A 234 -7.78 14.71 -8.91
N LYS A 235 -8.20 15.05 -10.14
CA LYS A 235 -9.48 14.66 -10.75
C LYS A 235 -9.42 13.31 -11.47
N SER A 236 -8.23 12.81 -11.77
CA SER A 236 -8.05 11.54 -12.48
C SER A 236 -8.48 10.37 -11.58
N LEU A 237 -9.34 9.50 -12.10
CA LEU A 237 -9.74 8.28 -11.40
C LEU A 237 -8.64 7.22 -11.52
N LEU A 238 -8.19 6.66 -10.40
CA LEU A 238 -7.23 5.56 -10.38
C LEU A 238 -7.83 4.32 -9.70
N CYS A 239 -7.63 3.14 -10.27
CA CYS A 239 -7.87 1.89 -9.56
C CYS A 239 -6.78 1.64 -8.51
N GLN A 240 -6.99 0.65 -7.65
CA GLN A 240 -6.12 0.38 -6.50
C GLN A 240 -4.68 0.10 -6.92
N GLU A 241 -4.50 -0.70 -7.98
CA GLU A 241 -3.17 -1.04 -8.50
C GLU A 241 -2.45 0.19 -9.08
N CYS A 242 -3.16 1.03 -9.84
CA CYS A 242 -2.57 2.23 -10.43
C CYS A 242 -2.26 3.28 -9.35
N LEU A 243 -3.15 3.44 -8.37
CA LEU A 243 -2.93 4.28 -7.20
C LEU A 243 -1.69 3.84 -6.42
N ALA A 244 -1.58 2.53 -6.13
CA ALA A 244 -0.43 1.94 -5.46
C ALA A 244 0.89 2.24 -6.19
N LYS A 245 0.92 1.99 -7.51
CA LYS A 245 2.10 2.28 -8.34
C LYS A 245 2.44 3.77 -8.36
N MET A 246 1.45 4.65 -8.44
CA MET A 246 1.67 6.10 -8.40
C MET A 246 2.28 6.55 -7.07
N VAL A 247 1.76 6.05 -5.95
CA VAL A 247 2.31 6.35 -4.63
C VAL A 247 3.76 5.88 -4.55
N MET A 248 4.06 4.64 -4.96
CA MET A 248 5.45 4.14 -4.95
C MET A 248 6.37 4.95 -5.86
N ALA A 249 5.89 5.40 -7.02
CA ALA A 249 6.68 6.19 -7.96
C ALA A 249 7.02 7.58 -7.42
N ARG A 250 6.09 8.22 -6.70
CA ARG A 250 6.20 9.65 -6.31
C ARG A 250 6.57 9.89 -4.86
N LEU A 251 6.22 9.00 -3.94
CA LEU A 251 6.38 9.23 -2.50
C LEU A 251 7.83 9.50 -2.10
N TRP A 252 8.77 8.72 -2.61
CA TRP A 252 10.18 8.89 -2.27
C TRP A 252 10.78 10.18 -2.88
N VAL A 253 10.31 10.60 -4.06
CA VAL A 253 10.73 11.86 -4.70
C VAL A 253 10.21 13.05 -3.90
N TRP A 254 8.91 13.02 -3.55
CA TRP A 254 8.30 14.01 -2.67
C TRP A 254 9.06 14.10 -1.35
N TRP A 255 9.33 12.96 -0.72
CA TRP A 255 10.02 12.92 0.56
C TRP A 255 11.44 13.48 0.49
N GLN A 256 12.21 13.15 -0.56
CA GLN A 256 13.54 13.70 -0.76
C GLN A 256 13.53 15.23 -0.82
N ARG A 257 12.60 15.80 -1.59
CA ARG A 257 12.47 17.25 -1.75
C ARG A 257 12.06 17.95 -0.47
N GLU A 258 11.09 17.39 0.26
CA GLU A 258 10.66 17.94 1.55
C GLU A 258 11.81 17.97 2.57
N LYS A 259 12.64 16.93 2.62
CA LYS A 259 13.84 16.91 3.47
C LYS A 259 14.86 17.96 3.06
N ASP A 260 15.17 18.02 1.77
CA ASP A 260 16.18 18.94 1.23
C ASP A 260 15.76 20.40 1.43
N GLU A 261 14.47 20.71 1.31
CA GLU A 261 13.92 22.06 1.56
C GLU A 261 13.95 22.42 3.05
N LYS A 262 13.63 21.47 3.94
CA LYS A 262 13.35 21.76 5.36
C LYS A 262 14.51 21.47 6.30
N SER A 263 15.52 20.74 5.86
CA SER A 263 16.69 20.42 6.69
C SER A 263 17.97 20.62 5.91
N LYS A 264 18.72 21.66 6.29
CA LYS A 264 20.07 21.89 5.78
C LYS A 264 21.01 20.70 6.06
N THR A 265 20.82 20.02 7.20
CA THR A 265 21.60 18.82 7.54
C THR A 265 21.36 17.69 6.54
N GLU A 266 20.12 17.49 6.09
CA GLU A 266 19.82 16.50 5.05
C GLU A 266 20.30 16.98 3.68
N LEU A 267 20.13 18.26 3.37
CA LEU A 267 20.64 18.86 2.13
C LEU A 267 22.16 18.69 1.98
N ASP A 268 22.93 18.84 3.05
CA ASP A 268 24.39 18.76 2.99
C ASP A 268 24.93 17.31 2.88
N LYS A 269 24.08 16.29 3.01
CA LYS A 269 24.51 14.89 2.81
C LYS A 269 24.74 14.57 1.34
N GLY A 270 25.76 13.74 1.10
CA GLY A 270 25.99 13.13 -0.21
C GLY A 270 24.95 12.05 -0.52
N ASN A 271 24.65 11.86 -1.81
CA ASN A 271 23.81 10.77 -2.27
C ASN A 271 24.58 9.44 -2.27
N CYS A 272 23.91 8.38 -1.83
CA CYS A 272 24.38 7.01 -1.95
C CYS A 272 24.43 6.62 -3.43
N TRP A 273 25.55 6.05 -3.86
CA TRP A 273 25.76 5.64 -5.25
C TRP A 273 24.68 4.67 -5.75
N PHE A 274 24.25 3.75 -4.88
CA PHE A 274 23.24 2.72 -5.17
C PHE A 274 21.80 3.18 -4.90
N GLY A 275 21.60 4.41 -4.42
CA GLY A 275 20.28 4.99 -4.21
C GLY A 275 19.35 4.14 -3.32
N TYR A 276 18.07 4.07 -3.71
CA TYR A 276 17.06 3.35 -2.92
C TYR A 276 17.20 1.83 -2.97
N GLU A 277 18.03 1.32 -3.89
CA GLU A 277 18.39 -0.11 -3.99
C GLU A 277 19.58 -0.50 -3.10
N CYS A 278 20.21 0.46 -2.41
CA CYS A 278 21.36 0.16 -1.54
C CYS A 278 20.94 -0.76 -0.38
N ILE A 279 21.33 -2.04 -0.40
CA ILE A 279 20.99 -2.99 0.66
C ILE A 279 21.50 -2.57 2.05
N LEU A 280 22.66 -1.88 2.10
CA LEU A 280 23.30 -1.49 3.35
C LEU A 280 22.42 -0.58 4.20
N GLN A 281 21.49 0.16 3.60
CA GLN A 281 20.64 1.09 4.32
C GLN A 281 19.63 0.39 5.25
N GLY A 282 19.27 -0.86 4.96
CA GLY A 282 18.34 -1.63 5.78
C GLY A 282 18.97 -2.20 7.06
N PHE A 283 20.29 -2.34 7.11
CA PHE A 283 20.97 -3.02 8.22
C PHE A 283 22.24 -2.33 8.77
N LYS A 284 22.77 -1.29 8.11
CA LYS A 284 23.88 -0.46 8.63
C LYS A 284 23.40 0.94 8.99
N ALA A 285 23.10 1.14 10.27
CA ALA A 285 22.57 2.40 10.79
C ALA A 285 23.49 3.63 10.61
N ASP A 286 24.81 3.43 10.48
CA ASP A 286 25.77 4.51 10.15
C ASP A 286 25.57 4.97 8.70
N HIS A 287 25.55 4.02 7.76
CA HIS A 287 25.35 4.27 6.33
C HIS A 287 24.03 5.01 6.08
N ALA A 288 22.93 4.49 6.64
CA ALA A 288 21.59 5.05 6.51
C ALA A 288 21.48 6.51 7.01
N SER A 289 22.31 6.90 7.98
CA SER A 289 22.25 8.25 8.55
C SER A 289 23.19 9.26 7.91
N ARG A 290 24.23 8.80 7.20
CA ARG A 290 25.29 9.66 6.64
C ARG A 290 25.06 10.03 5.18
N LEU A 291 24.27 9.24 4.45
CA LEU A 291 24.02 9.42 3.03
C LEU A 291 22.53 9.53 2.77
N ASN A 292 22.18 10.37 1.81
CA ASN A 292 20.84 10.39 1.24
C ASN A 292 20.69 9.23 0.27
N VAL A 293 19.52 8.62 0.22
CA VAL A 293 19.32 7.30 -0.41
C VAL A 293 18.30 7.34 -1.54
N CYS A 294 18.16 8.50 -2.19
CA CYS A 294 17.17 8.72 -3.24
C CYS A 294 17.84 8.90 -4.59
N ARG A 295 18.53 7.88 -5.10
CA ARG A 295 19.04 7.85 -6.49
C ARG A 295 18.36 6.77 -7.31
N HIS A 296 17.85 7.14 -8.48
CA HIS A 296 17.45 6.18 -9.50
C HIS A 296 18.72 5.53 -10.06
N CYS A 297 18.86 4.22 -9.91
CA CYS A 297 19.96 3.49 -10.52
C CYS A 297 19.69 3.39 -12.03
N ALA A 298 20.23 4.32 -12.83
CA ALA A 298 20.11 4.28 -14.29
C ALA A 298 21.02 3.21 -14.96
N ALA A 299 21.41 2.16 -14.23
CA ALA A 299 22.42 1.19 -14.66
C ALA A 299 21.92 -0.25 -14.41
N SER A 300 21.68 -1.13 -15.38
CA SER A 300 22.00 -1.18 -16.83
C SER A 300 23.45 -0.89 -17.25
N CYS A 301 24.34 -0.50 -16.33
CA CYS A 301 25.77 -0.33 -16.58
C CYS A 301 26.61 -1.36 -15.80
N PHE A 302 26.09 -2.58 -15.68
CA PHE A 302 26.93 -3.77 -15.56
C PHE A 302 26.95 -4.48 -16.91
N THR A 303 27.55 -3.82 -17.91
CA THR A 303 28.20 -4.58 -18.98
C THR A 303 29.43 -5.19 -18.33
N VAL A 304 29.40 -6.51 -18.24
CA VAL A 304 30.51 -7.39 -17.87
C VAL A 304 31.81 -6.86 -18.46
N LEU A 305 32.74 -6.40 -17.61
CA LEU A 305 34.15 -6.36 -17.97
C LEU A 305 34.63 -7.81 -17.95
N THR A 306 34.69 -8.39 -19.14
CA THR A 306 35.54 -9.55 -19.48
C THR A 306 37.01 -9.17 -19.37
#